data_AF-A0A2A5DFR7-F1
#
_entry.id   AF-A0A2A5DFR7-F1
#
_cell.length_a   1.000
_cell.length_b   1.000
_cell.length_c   1.000
_cell.angle_alpha   90.00
_cell.angle_beta   90.00
_cell.angle_gamma   90.00
#
_symmetry.space_group_name_H-M   'P 1'
#
loop_
_entity.id
_entity.type
_entity.pdbx_description
1 polymer ?
#
loop_
_entity_poly.entity_id
_entity_poly.type
_entity_poly.pdbx_seq_one_letter_code
_entity_poly.pdbx_strand_id
1 'polypeptide(L)'
;MEHSNRRYTEEEVSEAIRRSLSRGSGTRDTISHDELLDIAQSSGITRSELESSLEYQESRSELEAAKAHWVKRRRQDFYSNLRSYVIVNGVLLLMNLVTSPRYIWAIWPILGWGIGLLFHASDTFFVSEEKIERGARKILKKQQRYREKIIEDIY
;
A
#
# COMPACT_ATOMS: atom_id res chain seq x y z
N MET A 1 51.56 33.87 -7.64
CA MET A 1 50.26 34.10 -6.96
C MET A 1 49.30 34.62 -7.99
N GLU A 2 48.25 33.87 -8.37
CA GLU A 2 47.01 34.42 -8.95
C GLU A 2 45.93 33.32 -8.99
N HIS A 3 45.18 33.14 -7.90
CA HIS A 3 43.97 32.32 -7.95
C HIS A 3 42.85 33.17 -8.56
N SER A 4 42.60 32.94 -9.86
CA SER A 4 41.57 33.59 -10.66
C SER A 4 40.19 33.45 -9.99
N ASN A 5 39.60 34.59 -9.60
CA ASN A 5 38.24 34.73 -9.10
C ASN A 5 37.24 34.48 -10.24
N ARG A 6 37.08 33.22 -10.65
CA ARG A 6 36.12 32.81 -11.68
C ARG A 6 34.73 32.79 -11.07
N ARG A 7 33.88 33.71 -11.52
CA ARG A 7 32.44 33.69 -11.25
C ARG A 7 31.76 32.90 -12.35
N TYR A 8 30.99 31.90 -11.96
CA TYR A 8 30.21 31.05 -12.85
C TYR A 8 28.75 31.52 -12.81
N THR A 9 28.10 31.48 -13.96
CA THR A 9 26.67 31.78 -14.09
C THR A 9 25.82 30.60 -13.63
N GLU A 10 24.54 30.82 -13.27
CA GLU A 10 23.64 29.73 -12.87
C GLU A 10 23.46 28.70 -14.00
N GLU A 11 23.46 29.15 -15.25
CA GLU A 11 23.42 28.30 -16.43
C GLU A 11 24.66 27.40 -16.52
N GLU A 12 25.86 27.92 -16.31
CA GLU A 12 27.09 27.10 -16.35
C GLU A 12 27.16 26.07 -15.21
N VAL A 13 26.68 26.45 -14.02
CA VAL A 13 26.62 25.54 -12.86
C VAL A 13 25.59 24.44 -13.10
N SER A 14 24.39 24.80 -13.56
CA SER A 14 23.33 23.83 -13.85
C SER A 14 23.70 22.92 -15.02
N GLU A 15 24.38 23.43 -16.04
CA GLU A 15 24.86 22.64 -17.17
C GLU A 15 26.01 21.69 -16.77
N ALA A 16 26.94 22.14 -15.91
CA ALA A 16 27.99 21.28 -15.37
C ALA A 16 27.42 20.13 -14.52
N ILE A 17 26.43 20.42 -13.67
CA ILE A 17 25.71 19.41 -12.87
C ILE A 17 24.94 18.46 -13.79
N ARG A 18 24.21 18.97 -14.78
CA ARG A 18 23.44 18.12 -15.72
C ARG A 18 24.35 17.22 -16.57
N ARG A 19 25.53 17.73 -16.94
CA ARG A 19 26.54 17.01 -17.72
C ARG A 19 27.29 15.97 -16.87
N SER A 20 27.52 16.21 -15.58
CA SER A 20 28.09 15.20 -14.67
C SER A 20 27.08 14.10 -14.37
N LEU A 21 25.83 14.45 -14.09
CA LEU A 21 24.71 13.50 -13.90
C LEU A 21 24.49 12.60 -15.12
N SER A 22 24.72 13.11 -16.32
CA SER A 22 24.57 12.33 -17.57
C SER A 22 25.80 11.47 -17.91
N ARG A 23 26.97 11.73 -17.30
CA ARG A 23 28.25 11.10 -17.68
C ARG A 23 28.77 10.05 -16.69
N GLY A 24 28.13 9.91 -15.54
CA GLY A 24 28.40 8.79 -14.63
C GLY A 24 27.32 8.66 -13.57
N SER A 25 26.42 7.68 -13.73
CA SER A 25 25.60 7.07 -12.67
C SER A 25 24.42 6.31 -13.29
N GLY A 26 24.69 5.27 -14.07
CA GLY A 26 23.70 4.20 -14.23
C GLY A 26 23.55 3.52 -12.86
N THR A 27 22.38 3.66 -12.23
CA THR A 27 22.00 3.09 -10.92
C THR A 27 22.18 4.00 -9.69
N ARG A 28 21.53 5.17 -9.67
CA ARG A 28 21.13 5.83 -8.42
C ARG A 28 19.60 5.96 -8.39
N ASP A 29 18.93 4.85 -8.13
CA ASP A 29 17.56 4.90 -7.58
C ASP A 29 17.60 4.85 -6.04
N THR A 30 18.80 4.68 -5.45
CA THR A 30 19.04 4.57 -4.01
C THR A 30 20.32 5.31 -3.63
N ILE A 31 20.24 6.28 -2.72
CA ILE A 31 21.40 6.98 -2.13
C ILE A 31 21.92 6.15 -0.96
N SER A 32 23.24 5.95 -0.88
CA SER A 32 23.86 5.21 0.24
C SER A 32 23.72 5.98 1.55
N HIS A 33 23.55 5.27 2.68
CA HIS A 33 23.38 5.89 4.00
C HIS A 33 24.52 6.87 4.35
N ASP A 34 25.76 6.52 3.98
CA ASP A 34 26.94 7.36 4.21
C ASP A 34 26.96 8.63 3.35
N GLU A 35 26.42 8.57 2.14
CA GLU A 35 26.32 9.73 1.22
C GLU A 35 25.22 10.69 1.69
N LEU A 36 24.13 10.18 2.27
CA LEU A 36 23.11 10.98 2.95
C LEU A 36 23.66 11.73 4.17
N LEU A 37 24.53 11.08 4.95
CA LEU A 37 25.16 11.69 6.13
C LEU A 37 26.14 12.81 5.74
N ASP A 38 26.91 12.63 4.67
CA ASP A 38 27.84 13.65 4.13
C ASP A 38 27.10 14.88 3.58
N ILE A 39 25.96 14.67 2.91
CA ILE A 39 25.07 15.74 2.41
C ILE A 39 24.40 16.49 3.58
N ALA A 40 23.93 15.77 4.61
CA ALA A 40 23.32 16.39 5.78
C ALA A 40 24.32 17.27 6.54
N GLN A 41 25.55 16.78 6.70
CA GLN A 41 26.62 17.47 7.42
C GLN A 41 27.10 18.74 6.70
N SER A 42 27.13 18.72 5.36
CA SER A 42 27.49 19.90 4.55
C SER A 42 26.37 20.94 4.41
N SER A 43 25.10 20.55 4.60
CA SER A 43 23.92 21.42 4.46
C SER A 43 23.43 22.04 5.77
N GLY A 44 24.07 21.74 6.90
CA GLY A 44 23.65 22.21 8.22
C GLY A 44 22.39 21.52 8.77
N ILE A 45 21.96 20.42 8.15
CA ILE A 45 20.84 19.60 8.61
C ILE A 45 21.37 18.69 9.72
N THR A 46 20.83 18.81 10.93
CA THR A 46 21.32 18.02 12.07
C THR A 46 20.90 16.56 11.89
N ARG A 47 21.74 15.60 12.32
CA ARG A 47 21.44 14.16 12.28
C ARG A 47 20.03 13.82 12.80
N SER A 48 19.55 14.53 13.83
CA SER A 48 18.21 14.40 14.39
C SER A 48 17.08 14.83 13.45
N GLU A 49 17.30 15.84 12.61
CA GLU A 49 16.32 16.31 11.61
C GLU A 49 16.22 15.30 10.45
N LEU A 50 17.35 14.73 10.04
CA LEU A 50 17.36 13.66 9.05
C LEU A 50 16.67 12.39 9.59
N GLU A 51 17.03 11.93 10.78
CA GLU A 51 16.44 10.74 11.42
C GLU A 51 14.93 10.90 11.62
N SER A 52 14.45 12.04 12.10
CA SER A 52 13.01 12.29 12.26
C SER A 52 12.25 12.35 10.94
N SER A 53 12.86 12.86 9.86
CA SER A 53 12.25 12.87 8.52
C SER A 53 12.15 11.47 7.91
N LEU A 54 13.17 10.63 8.11
CA LEU A 54 13.21 9.24 7.65
C LEU A 54 12.21 8.38 8.44
N GLU A 55 12.16 8.53 9.76
CA GLU A 55 11.20 7.83 10.62
C GLU A 55 9.76 8.21 10.28
N TYR A 56 9.51 9.48 9.97
CA TYR A 56 8.20 9.94 9.47
C TYR A 56 7.86 9.30 8.12
N GLN A 57 8.82 9.23 7.19
CA GLN A 57 8.61 8.65 5.87
C GLN A 57 8.38 7.14 5.92
N GLU A 58 9.16 6.42 6.73
CA GLU A 58 9.00 4.99 6.97
C GLU A 58 7.64 4.69 7.61
N SER A 59 7.27 5.42 8.67
CA SER A 59 5.97 5.28 9.33
C SER A 59 4.80 5.51 8.35
N ARG A 60 4.92 6.48 7.45
CA ARG A 60 3.91 6.72 6.40
C ARG A 60 3.87 5.57 5.39
N SER A 61 5.03 5.07 4.95
CA SER A 61 5.12 3.93 4.04
C SER A 61 4.47 2.68 4.62
N GLU A 62 4.74 2.37 5.89
CA GLU A 62 4.13 1.25 6.60
C GLU A 62 2.60 1.38 6.69
N LEU A 63 2.10 2.58 6.99
CA LEU A 63 0.66 2.84 7.03
C LEU A 63 0.02 2.62 5.67
N GLU A 64 0.59 3.16 4.60
CA GLU A 64 0.07 3.00 3.24
C GLU A 64 0.09 1.53 2.79
N ALA A 65 1.16 0.80 3.10
CA ALA A 65 1.24 -0.64 2.86
C ALA A 65 0.16 -1.41 3.64
N ALA A 66 -0.06 -1.06 4.90
CA ALA A 66 -1.10 -1.66 5.74
C ALA A 66 -2.51 -1.36 5.23
N LYS A 67 -2.77 -0.13 4.75
CA LYS A 67 -4.04 0.26 4.11
C LYS A 67 -4.28 -0.56 2.85
N ALA A 68 -3.30 -0.63 1.96
CA ALA A 68 -3.39 -1.39 0.72
C ALA A 68 -3.65 -2.88 0.98
N HIS A 69 -2.92 -3.45 1.94
CA HIS A 69 -3.11 -4.83 2.36
C HIS A 69 -4.51 -5.07 2.96
N TRP A 70 -4.99 -4.16 3.80
CA TRP A 70 -6.32 -4.24 4.40
C TRP A 70 -7.44 -4.23 3.36
N VAL A 71 -7.38 -3.30 2.40
CA VAL A 71 -8.37 -3.20 1.29
C VAL A 71 -8.31 -4.44 0.41
N LYS A 72 -7.10 -4.90 0.05
CA LYS A 72 -6.91 -6.10 -0.78
C LYS A 72 -7.57 -7.32 -0.15
N ARG A 73 -7.34 -7.54 1.15
CA ARG A 73 -7.92 -8.68 1.88
C ARG A 73 -9.45 -8.67 1.85
N ARG A 74 -10.08 -7.52 2.09
CA ARG A 74 -11.55 -7.40 2.04
C ARG A 74 -12.12 -7.71 0.66
N ARG A 75 -11.45 -7.24 -0.40
CA ARG A 75 -11.84 -7.59 -1.78
C ARG A 75 -11.72 -9.08 -2.03
N GLN A 76 -10.65 -9.73 -1.57
CA GLN A 76 -10.47 -11.17 -1.68
C GLN A 76 -11.56 -11.95 -0.93
N ASP A 77 -11.91 -11.51 0.27
CA ASP A 77 -12.98 -12.10 1.08
C ASP A 77 -14.34 -11.97 0.38
N PHE A 78 -14.65 -10.81 -0.21
CA PHE A 78 -15.85 -10.62 -1.03
C PHE A 78 -15.87 -11.55 -2.25
N TYR A 79 -14.77 -11.63 -3.01
CA TYR A 79 -14.68 -12.52 -4.17
C TYR A 79 -14.86 -13.98 -3.80
N SER A 80 -14.41 -14.39 -2.62
CA SER A 80 -14.64 -15.75 -2.11
C SER A 80 -16.13 -16.03 -1.92
N ASN A 81 -16.86 -15.09 -1.28
CA ASN A 81 -18.30 -15.20 -1.10
C ASN A 81 -19.07 -15.14 -2.43
N LEU A 82 -18.65 -14.26 -3.35
CA LEU A 82 -19.23 -14.15 -4.69
C LEU A 82 -19.06 -15.45 -5.48
N ARG A 83 -17.89 -16.11 -5.42
CA ARG A 83 -17.68 -17.41 -6.08
C ARG A 83 -18.65 -18.46 -5.55
N SER A 84 -18.77 -18.59 -4.23
CA SER A 84 -19.72 -19.52 -3.61
C SER A 84 -21.15 -19.21 -4.03
N TYR A 85 -21.53 -17.93 -4.07
CA TYR A 85 -22.83 -17.50 -4.55
C TYR A 85 -23.09 -17.94 -5.99
N VAL A 86 -22.15 -17.69 -6.91
CA VAL A 86 -22.30 -18.07 -8.33
C VAL A 86 -22.38 -19.58 -8.51
N ILE A 87 -21.51 -20.34 -7.84
CA ILE A 87 -21.48 -21.80 -7.96
C ILE A 87 -22.78 -22.41 -7.44
N VAL A 88 -23.20 -22.06 -6.22
CA VAL A 88 -24.40 -22.65 -5.61
C VAL A 88 -25.65 -22.25 -6.37
N ASN A 89 -25.81 -20.97 -6.72
CA ASN A 89 -26.98 -20.54 -7.48
C ASN A 89 -26.99 -21.07 -8.91
N GLY A 90 -25.83 -21.24 -9.54
CA GLY A 90 -25.71 -21.90 -10.84
C GLY A 90 -26.20 -23.35 -10.80
N VAL A 91 -25.82 -24.11 -9.77
CA VAL A 91 -26.31 -25.48 -9.54
C VAL A 91 -27.80 -25.50 -9.26
N LEU A 92 -28.31 -24.60 -8.41
CA LEU A 92 -29.76 -24.50 -8.11
C LEU A 92 -30.57 -24.17 -9.36
N LEU A 93 -30.09 -23.22 -10.18
CA LEU A 93 -30.74 -22.86 -11.43
C LEU A 93 -30.76 -24.04 -12.40
N LEU A 94 -29.64 -24.73 -12.57
CA LEU A 94 -29.56 -25.92 -13.41
C LEU A 94 -30.53 -27.02 -12.92
N MET A 95 -30.55 -27.28 -11.62
CA MET A 95 -31.46 -28.23 -10.99
C MET A 95 -32.93 -27.84 -11.21
N ASN A 96 -33.25 -26.55 -11.13
CA ASN A 96 -34.58 -26.04 -11.43
C ASN A 96 -34.99 -26.33 -12.88
N LEU A 97 -34.10 -26.08 -13.84
CA LEU A 97 -34.39 -26.28 -15.27
C LEU A 97 -34.63 -27.77 -15.57
N VAL A 98 -33.93 -28.67 -14.89
CA VAL A 98 -34.10 -30.12 -15.07
C VAL A 98 -35.36 -30.65 -14.36
N THR A 99 -35.64 -30.18 -13.15
CA THR A 99 -36.74 -30.73 -12.31
C THR A 99 -38.08 -30.07 -12.56
N SER A 100 -38.11 -28.78 -12.85
CA SER A 100 -39.34 -27.98 -12.95
C SER A 100 -39.14 -26.76 -13.85
N PRO A 101 -38.98 -26.94 -15.16
CA PRO A 101 -38.74 -25.83 -16.09
C PRO A 101 -39.89 -24.82 -16.16
N ARG A 102 -41.11 -25.22 -15.80
CA ARG A 102 -42.30 -24.34 -15.78
C ARG A 102 -42.37 -23.43 -14.55
N TYR A 103 -41.59 -23.68 -13.51
CA TYR A 103 -41.60 -22.89 -12.27
C TYR A 103 -40.17 -22.68 -11.75
N ILE A 104 -39.71 -21.43 -11.76
CA ILE A 104 -38.35 -21.06 -11.36
C ILE A 104 -38.29 -20.81 -9.84
N TRP A 105 -38.35 -21.86 -9.04
CA TRP A 105 -38.19 -21.78 -7.59
C TRP A 105 -36.79 -21.28 -7.16
N ALA A 106 -35.76 -21.50 -7.98
CA ALA A 106 -34.40 -21.03 -7.70
C ALA A 106 -34.27 -19.49 -7.59
N ILE A 107 -35.27 -18.72 -8.06
CA ILE A 107 -35.26 -17.26 -7.93
C ILE A 107 -35.26 -16.79 -6.47
N TRP A 108 -35.92 -17.53 -5.57
CA TRP A 108 -36.04 -17.18 -4.17
C TRP A 108 -34.69 -17.18 -3.42
N PRO A 109 -33.87 -18.25 -3.48
CA PRO A 109 -32.52 -18.22 -2.90
C PRO A 109 -31.59 -17.23 -3.61
N ILE A 110 -31.71 -17.07 -4.94
CA ILE A 110 -30.92 -16.09 -5.71
C ILE A 110 -31.16 -14.68 -5.17
N LEU A 111 -32.42 -14.28 -5.03
CA LEU A 111 -32.78 -12.94 -4.54
C LEU A 111 -32.46 -12.78 -3.06
N GLY A 112 -32.82 -13.75 -2.22
CA GLY A 112 -32.59 -13.69 -0.78
C GLY A 112 -31.12 -13.53 -0.42
N TRP A 113 -30.25 -14.40 -0.96
CA TRP A 113 -28.81 -14.30 -0.74
C TRP A 113 -28.17 -13.16 -1.56
N GLY A 114 -28.72 -12.84 -2.73
CA GLY A 114 -28.22 -11.78 -3.59
C GLY A 114 -28.26 -10.41 -2.92
N ILE A 115 -29.32 -10.13 -2.15
CA ILE A 115 -29.42 -8.90 -1.36
C ILE A 115 -28.29 -8.81 -0.32
N GLY A 116 -28.03 -9.90 0.42
CA GLY A 116 -26.93 -9.95 1.39
C GLY A 116 -25.56 -9.74 0.73
N LEU A 117 -25.37 -10.29 -0.47
CA LEU A 117 -24.16 -10.10 -1.26
C LEU A 117 -23.99 -8.64 -1.72
N LEU A 118 -25.08 -7.95 -2.09
CA LEU A 118 -25.04 -6.53 -2.43
C LEU A 118 -24.61 -5.66 -1.24
N PHE A 119 -25.11 -5.94 -0.03
CA PHE A 119 -24.66 -5.25 1.17
C PHE A 119 -23.19 -5.53 1.49
N HIS A 120 -22.71 -6.76 1.28
CA HIS A 120 -21.29 -7.05 1.46
C HIS A 120 -20.42 -6.32 0.42
N ALA A 121 -20.89 -6.26 -0.83
CA ALA A 121 -20.23 -5.49 -1.88
C ALA A 121 -20.14 -4.02 -1.51
N SER A 122 -21.23 -3.43 -0.98
CA SER A 122 -21.23 -2.02 -0.61
C SER A 122 -20.23 -1.72 0.51
N ASP A 123 -20.17 -2.53 1.57
CA ASP A 123 -19.18 -2.36 2.65
C ASP A 123 -17.73 -2.63 2.20
N THR A 124 -17.53 -3.41 1.13
CA THR A 124 -16.20 -3.73 0.60
C THR A 124 -15.67 -2.65 -0.35
N PHE A 125 -16.51 -2.13 -1.25
CA PHE A 125 -16.08 -1.19 -2.29
C PHE A 125 -16.32 0.28 -1.93
N PHE A 126 -17.31 0.59 -1.09
CA PHE A 126 -17.62 1.95 -0.64
C PHE A 126 -17.17 2.17 0.81
N VAL A 127 -15.92 1.81 1.09
CA VAL A 127 -15.34 1.99 2.42
C VAL A 127 -14.75 3.40 2.57
N SER A 128 -15.03 4.06 3.69
CA SER A 128 -14.48 5.38 3.98
C SER A 128 -12.98 5.33 4.32
N GLU A 129 -12.26 6.41 4.04
CA GLU A 129 -10.83 6.54 4.38
C GLU A 129 -10.60 6.29 5.88
N GLU A 130 -11.49 6.80 6.74
CA GLU A 130 -11.43 6.59 8.18
C GLU A 130 -11.55 5.10 8.58
N LYS A 131 -12.37 4.31 7.88
CA LYS A 131 -12.45 2.86 8.11
C LYS A 131 -11.19 2.15 7.62
N ILE A 132 -10.66 2.54 6.46
CA ILE A 132 -9.40 1.99 5.92
C ILE A 132 -8.26 2.24 6.91
N GLU A 133 -8.13 3.48 7.39
CA GLU A 133 -7.09 3.88 8.33
C GLU A 133 -7.22 3.15 9.67
N ARG A 134 -8.43 3.06 10.23
CA ARG A 134 -8.69 2.26 11.45
C ARG A 134 -8.34 0.79 11.24
N GLY A 135 -8.61 0.25 10.06
CA GLY A 135 -8.24 -1.12 9.66
C GLY A 135 -6.73 -1.33 9.60
N ALA A 136 -6.02 -0.43 8.94
CA ALA A 136 -4.56 -0.44 8.80
C ALA A 136 -3.87 -0.32 10.17
N ARG A 137 -4.29 0.62 11.02
CA ARG A 137 -3.75 0.81 12.38
C ARG A 137 -3.89 -0.45 13.24
N LYS A 138 -4.97 -1.23 13.08
CA LYS A 138 -5.14 -2.52 13.76
C LYS A 138 -4.13 -3.57 13.30
N ILE A 139 -3.80 -3.59 12.01
CA ILE A 139 -2.77 -4.49 11.46
C ILE A 139 -1.40 -4.14 12.06
N LEU A 140 -1.01 -2.86 12.00
CA LEU A 140 0.27 -2.38 12.54
C LEU A 140 0.41 -2.67 14.03
N LYS A 141 -0.63 -2.36 14.83
CA LYS A 141 -0.63 -2.64 16.28
C LYS A 141 -0.48 -4.13 16.58
N LYS A 142 -1.07 -5.00 15.73
CA LYS A 142 -0.93 -6.45 15.89
C LYS A 142 0.49 -6.92 15.54
N GLN A 143 1.10 -6.35 14.51
CA GLN A 143 2.50 -6.64 14.15
C GLN A 143 3.49 -6.19 15.22
N GLN A 144 3.31 -4.99 15.78
CA GLN A 144 4.14 -4.48 16.88
C GLN A 144 4.12 -5.43 18.09
N ARG A 145 2.91 -5.81 18.56
CA ARG A 145 2.76 -6.77 19.66
C ARG A 145 3.37 -8.14 19.37
N TYR A 146 3.30 -8.60 18.12
CA TYR A 146 3.91 -9.86 17.73
C TYR A 146 5.44 -9.78 17.74
N ARG A 147 5.99 -8.64 17.29
CA ARG A 147 7.42 -8.35 17.31
C ARG A 147 7.95 -8.24 18.74
N GLU A 148 7.23 -7.55 19.63
CA GLU A 148 7.56 -7.45 21.06
C GLU A 148 7.63 -8.83 21.71
N LYS A 149 6.61 -9.68 21.51
CA LYS A 149 6.62 -11.05 22.05
C LYS A 149 7.78 -11.90 21.56
N ILE A 150 8.11 -11.82 20.27
CA ILE A 150 9.26 -12.55 19.71
C ILE A 150 10.56 -12.09 20.36
N ILE A 151 10.72 -10.78 20.60
CA ILE A 151 11.89 -10.25 21.28
C ILE A 151 11.93 -10.76 22.74
N GLU A 152 10.82 -10.69 23.47
CA GLU A 152 10.72 -11.27 24.83
C GLU A 152 11.03 -12.77 24.87
N ASP A 153 10.63 -13.54 23.86
CA ASP A 153 10.91 -14.98 23.78
C ASP A 153 12.38 -15.31 23.45
N ILE A 154 13.14 -14.35 22.90
CA ILE A 154 14.54 -14.53 22.48
C ILE A 154 15.54 -14.17 23.60
N TYR A 155 15.16 -13.35 24.58
CA TYR A 155 16.01 -12.88 25.68
C TYR A 155 15.68 -13.56 27.01
#